data_AF-A0A2U4ETS8-F1
#
_entry.id   AF-A0A2U4ETS8-F1
#
_cell.length_a   1.000
_cell.length_b   1.000
_cell.length_c   1.000
_cell.angle_alpha   90.00
_cell.angle_beta   90.00
_cell.angle_gamma   90.00
#
_symmetry.space_group_name_H-M   'P 1'
#
loop_
_entity.id
_entity.type
_entity.pdbx_description
1 polymer ?
#
loop_
_entity_poly.entity_id
_entity_poly.type
_entity_poly.pdbx_seq_one_letter_code
_entity_poly.pdbx_strand_id
1 'polypeptide(L)'
;MLRYILILISILIISVSCDETTDTKETYSVGNETKELSAKEYDVLINKGTEMPFSGELLNVKEDGIYTCKICDTPLFRSESKFNSGTGWPSFDDAISENIKLVPDGDRMEVVCAKCGGHMGHVFYGEGFTEKETRYCINSVSLNFVNKFTNENSENK
;
A
#
# COMPACT_ATOMS: atom_id res chain seq x y z
N MET A 1 -45.51 -50.24 32.08
CA MET A 1 -45.23 -48.85 32.48
C MET A 1 -43.79 -48.55 32.05
N LEU A 2 -43.63 -47.88 30.90
CA LEU A 2 -43.23 -46.46 30.82
C LEU A 2 -41.70 -46.34 31.02
N ARG A 3 -40.83 -45.95 30.09
CA ARG A 3 -40.94 -45.14 28.86
C ARG A 3 -39.62 -45.30 28.10
N TYR A 4 -39.68 -45.46 26.78
CA TYR A 4 -38.56 -45.18 25.88
C TYR A 4 -38.16 -43.70 26.06
N ILE A 5 -36.92 -43.42 26.43
CA ILE A 5 -36.35 -42.07 26.29
C ILE A 5 -35.44 -42.10 25.07
N LEU A 6 -36.07 -41.74 23.94
CA LEU A 6 -35.42 -41.12 22.80
C LEU A 6 -34.63 -39.89 23.30
N ILE A 7 -33.32 -40.00 23.50
CA ILE A 7 -32.47 -38.81 23.55
C ILE A 7 -31.97 -38.60 22.12
N LEU A 8 -32.70 -37.68 21.48
CA LEU A 8 -32.41 -37.08 20.21
C LEU A 8 -30.95 -36.63 20.12
N ILE A 9 -30.33 -37.01 19.00
CA ILE A 9 -29.35 -36.23 18.24
C ILE A 9 -29.38 -34.75 18.66
N SER A 10 -28.33 -34.31 19.32
CA SER A 10 -27.93 -32.91 19.32
C SER A 10 -26.44 -32.89 19.03
N ILE A 11 -26.13 -33.13 17.75
CA ILE A 11 -24.88 -32.66 17.18
C ILE A 11 -24.93 -31.15 17.39
N LEU A 12 -24.22 -30.68 18.41
CA LEU A 12 -23.91 -29.28 18.59
C LEU A 12 -22.99 -28.93 17.42
N ILE A 13 -23.59 -28.58 16.29
CA ILE A 13 -22.94 -27.84 15.22
C ILE A 13 -22.56 -26.52 15.89
N ILE A 14 -21.33 -26.47 16.43
CA ILE A 14 -20.68 -25.20 16.70
C ILE A 14 -20.55 -24.59 15.31
N SER A 15 -21.53 -23.76 14.97
CA SER A 15 -21.39 -22.80 13.89
C SER A 15 -20.19 -21.97 14.25
N VAL A 16 -19.03 -22.35 13.72
CA VAL A 16 -17.93 -21.43 13.50
C VAL A 16 -18.56 -20.35 12.64
N SER A 17 -18.97 -19.25 13.28
CA SER A 17 -19.25 -18.02 12.58
C SER A 17 -17.91 -17.64 11.97
N CYS A 18 -17.76 -17.92 10.68
CA CYS A 18 -16.72 -17.29 9.90
C CYS A 18 -17.14 -15.82 9.89
N ASP A 19 -16.51 -14.99 10.72
CA ASP A 19 -16.69 -13.55 10.63
C ASP A 19 -16.25 -13.15 9.22
N GLU A 20 -17.22 -12.89 8.36
CA GLU A 20 -16.99 -12.07 7.18
C GLU A 20 -16.64 -10.68 7.71
N THR A 21 -15.33 -10.37 7.72
CA THR A 21 -14.85 -9.01 7.95
C THR A 21 -15.47 -8.13 6.86
N THR A 22 -16.60 -7.50 7.16
CA THR A 22 -17.10 -6.40 6.36
C THR A 22 -15.97 -5.37 6.27
N ASP A 23 -15.41 -5.20 5.07
CA ASP A 23 -14.36 -4.23 4.77
C ASP A 23 -14.96 -2.84 4.96
N THR A 24 -14.93 -2.36 6.20
CA THR A 24 -15.45 -1.06 6.58
C THR A 24 -14.44 -0.04 6.11
N LYS A 25 -14.76 0.62 4.99
CA LYS A 25 -13.96 1.73 4.50
C LYS A 25 -14.12 2.92 5.44
N GLU A 26 -13.04 3.38 6.02
CA GLU A 26 -13.02 4.57 6.84
C GLU A 26 -12.79 5.79 5.95
N THR A 27 -13.62 6.83 6.11
CA THR A 27 -13.41 8.11 5.43
C THR A 27 -12.32 8.86 6.17
N TYR A 28 -11.21 9.12 5.49
CA TYR A 28 -10.09 9.87 6.05
C TYR A 28 -9.91 11.20 5.33
N SER A 29 -9.59 12.23 6.12
CA SER A 29 -9.24 13.57 5.65
C SER A 29 -7.79 13.87 6.01
N VAL A 30 -6.86 13.86 5.03
CA VAL A 30 -5.50 14.42 5.25
C VAL A 30 -5.43 15.80 4.60
N GLY A 31 -5.25 16.83 5.41
CA GLY A 31 -5.32 18.22 4.93
C GLY A 31 -6.70 18.54 4.37
N ASN A 32 -6.76 18.90 3.08
CA ASN A 32 -8.02 19.21 2.37
C ASN A 32 -8.54 18.06 1.49
N GLU A 33 -7.85 16.90 1.48
CA GLU A 33 -8.20 15.76 0.62
C GLU A 33 -8.98 14.71 1.42
N THR A 34 -10.12 14.27 0.89
CA THR A 34 -10.94 13.19 1.47
C THR A 34 -10.81 11.92 0.63
N LYS A 35 -10.54 10.78 1.29
CA LYS A 35 -10.42 9.47 0.63
C LYS A 35 -11.06 8.40 1.51
N GLU A 36 -11.81 7.50 0.90
CA GLU A 36 -12.20 6.24 1.53
C GLU A 36 -11.02 5.28 1.49
N LEU A 37 -10.57 4.83 2.66
CA LEU A 37 -9.48 3.87 2.81
C LEU A 37 -10.03 2.57 3.39
N SER A 38 -9.61 1.43 2.83
CA SER A 38 -9.73 0.13 3.51
C SER A 38 -8.94 0.13 4.81
N ALA A 39 -9.23 -0.82 5.70
CA ALA A 39 -8.51 -0.93 6.98
C ALA A 39 -6.99 -1.05 6.79
N LYS A 40 -6.52 -1.80 5.78
CA LYS A 40 -5.10 -1.95 5.46
C LYS A 40 -4.48 -0.64 4.94
N GLU A 41 -5.19 0.06 4.07
CA GLU A 41 -4.74 1.36 3.57
C GLU A 41 -4.66 2.37 4.70
N TYR A 42 -5.65 2.41 5.59
CA TYR A 42 -5.65 3.28 6.75
C TYR A 42 -4.46 2.99 7.67
N ASP A 43 -4.24 1.72 8.01
CA ASP A 43 -3.15 1.32 8.90
C ASP A 43 -1.78 1.76 8.34
N VAL A 44 -1.52 1.52 7.06
CA VAL A 44 -0.24 1.90 6.45
C VAL A 44 -0.13 3.40 6.22
N LEU A 45 -1.12 4.03 5.58
CA LEU A 45 -1.03 5.43 5.17
C LEU A 45 -1.15 6.43 6.34
N ILE A 46 -1.94 6.08 7.36
CA ILE A 46 -2.30 6.98 8.47
C ILE A 46 -1.61 6.56 9.76
N ASN A 47 -1.69 5.28 10.15
CA ASN A 47 -1.04 4.79 11.36
C ASN A 47 0.46 4.48 11.14
N LYS A 48 0.98 4.76 9.94
CA LYS A 48 2.39 4.52 9.56
C LYS A 48 2.81 3.06 9.70
N GLY A 49 1.87 2.15 9.46
CA GLY A 49 2.12 0.73 9.38
C GLY A 49 3.01 0.36 8.19
N THR A 50 3.32 -0.92 8.05
CA THR A 50 4.10 -1.44 6.92
C THR A 50 3.46 -2.73 6.45
N GLU A 51 3.20 -2.84 5.15
CA GLU A 51 2.65 -4.09 4.59
C GLU A 51 3.67 -5.22 4.69
N MET A 52 3.21 -6.48 4.75
CA MET A 52 4.13 -7.62 4.79
C MET A 52 5.01 -7.66 3.53
N PRO A 53 6.30 -8.03 3.65
CA PRO A 53 7.18 -8.17 2.50
C PRO A 53 6.61 -9.18 1.52
N PHE A 54 6.80 -8.93 0.22
CA PHE A 54 6.34 -9.76 -0.89
C PHE A 54 4.82 -9.83 -1.09
N SER A 55 4.03 -9.06 -0.33
CA SER A 55 2.56 -9.06 -0.40
C SER A 55 1.95 -7.96 -1.27
N GLY A 56 2.72 -6.93 -1.61
CA GLY A 56 2.23 -5.74 -2.33
C GLY A 56 1.99 -5.99 -3.82
N GLU A 57 0.85 -5.53 -4.34
CA GLU A 57 0.43 -5.70 -5.74
C GLU A 57 1.40 -5.04 -6.75
N LEU A 58 1.99 -3.90 -6.37
CA LEU A 58 2.88 -3.11 -7.22
C LEU A 58 4.35 -3.52 -7.09
N LEU A 59 4.66 -4.55 -6.30
CA LEU A 59 6.02 -5.04 -6.13
C LEU A 59 6.64 -5.47 -7.46
N ASN A 60 5.88 -6.22 -8.26
CA ASN A 60 6.38 -6.86 -9.49
C ASN A 60 5.99 -6.13 -10.78
N VAL A 61 5.32 -4.98 -10.68
CA VAL A 61 4.98 -4.13 -11.83
C VAL A 61 6.28 -3.60 -12.46
N LYS A 62 6.39 -3.76 -13.77
CA LYS A 62 7.56 -3.38 -14.59
C LYS A 62 7.18 -2.53 -15.81
N GLU A 63 5.90 -2.29 -15.99
CA GLU A 63 5.33 -1.49 -17.05
C GLU A 63 5.76 -0.03 -16.94
N ASP A 64 5.84 0.65 -18.08
CA ASP A 64 6.12 2.08 -18.12
C ASP A 64 4.94 2.88 -17.55
N GLY A 65 5.22 3.76 -16.60
CA GLY A 65 4.19 4.54 -15.94
C GLY A 65 4.68 5.36 -14.76
N ILE A 66 3.71 5.90 -14.02
CA ILE A 66 3.94 6.77 -12.87
C ILE A 66 3.25 6.17 -11.65
N TYR A 67 3.97 6.14 -10.53
CA TYR A 67 3.45 5.75 -9.24
C TYR A 67 2.99 7.00 -8.49
N THR A 68 1.71 7.06 -8.17
CA THR A 68 1.09 8.21 -7.53
C THR A 68 0.68 7.89 -6.09
N CYS A 69 0.57 8.91 -5.25
CA CYS A 69 0.09 8.77 -3.88
C CYS A 69 -1.34 8.19 -3.86
N LYS A 70 -1.58 7.14 -3.06
CA LYS A 70 -2.90 6.50 -2.95
C LYS A 70 -4.04 7.45 -2.56
N ILE A 71 -3.73 8.48 -1.77
CA ILE A 71 -4.72 9.42 -1.21
C ILE A 71 -5.05 10.52 -2.21
N CYS A 72 -4.04 11.23 -2.69
CA CYS A 72 -4.21 12.51 -3.41
C CYS A 72 -3.69 12.50 -4.85
N ASP A 73 -3.33 11.31 -5.35
CA ASP A 73 -2.87 11.05 -6.72
C ASP A 73 -1.67 11.89 -7.20
N THR A 74 -0.95 12.50 -6.27
CA THR A 74 0.29 13.25 -6.57
C THR A 74 1.35 12.29 -7.11
N PRO A 75 2.01 12.58 -8.25
CA PRO A 75 3.11 11.79 -8.78
C PRO A 75 4.30 11.72 -7.80
N LEU A 76 4.75 10.52 -7.47
CA LEU A 76 5.84 10.32 -6.51
C LEU A 76 7.08 9.68 -7.15
N PHE A 77 6.88 8.65 -7.96
CA PHE A 77 7.96 7.88 -8.57
C PHE A 77 7.66 7.57 -10.04
N ARG A 78 8.71 7.40 -10.83
CA ARG A 78 8.60 6.98 -12.23
C ARG A 78 9.10 5.55 -12.40
N SER A 79 8.53 4.80 -13.32
CA SER A 79 8.92 3.40 -13.57
C SER A 79 10.40 3.24 -13.90
N GLU A 80 11.04 4.23 -14.54
CA GLU A 80 12.46 4.20 -14.90
C GLU A 80 13.40 4.17 -13.68
N SER A 81 12.94 4.65 -12.53
CA SER A 81 13.69 4.61 -11.26
C SER A 81 13.45 3.31 -10.48
N LYS A 82 12.47 2.50 -10.88
CA LYS A 82 12.10 1.28 -10.15
C LYS A 82 13.10 0.17 -10.43
N PHE A 83 13.55 -0.51 -9.38
CA PHE A 83 14.47 -1.65 -9.51
C PHE A 83 14.09 -2.79 -8.55
N ASN A 84 14.69 -3.96 -8.76
CA ASN A 84 14.51 -5.12 -7.88
C ASN A 84 15.60 -5.15 -6.82
N SER A 85 15.26 -4.77 -5.59
CA SER A 85 16.15 -4.80 -4.42
C SER A 85 16.13 -6.14 -3.67
N GLY A 86 15.15 -7.02 -3.93
CA GLY A 86 14.92 -8.25 -3.17
C GLY A 86 14.36 -8.04 -1.76
N THR A 87 14.01 -6.82 -1.35
CA THR A 87 13.55 -6.53 0.02
C THR A 87 12.10 -6.95 0.28
N GLY A 88 11.30 -7.11 -0.77
CA GLY A 88 9.88 -7.43 -0.68
C GLY A 88 8.94 -6.24 -0.79
N TRP A 89 9.45 -5.03 -1.03
CA TRP A 89 8.65 -3.83 -1.31
C TRP A 89 9.13 -3.12 -2.59
N PRO A 90 8.22 -2.44 -3.32
CA PRO A 90 8.60 -1.51 -4.39
C PRO A 90 9.81 -0.66 -4.00
N SER A 91 10.84 -0.70 -4.85
CA SER A 91 12.10 0.00 -4.60
C SER A 91 12.42 0.91 -5.77
N PHE A 92 12.72 2.17 -5.47
CA PHE A 92 13.06 3.20 -6.45
C PHE A 92 14.39 3.86 -6.08
N ASP A 93 15.21 4.17 -7.07
CA ASP A 93 16.50 4.82 -6.86
C ASP A 93 16.46 6.34 -6.99
N ASP A 94 15.28 6.88 -7.31
CA ASP A 94 15.01 8.29 -7.50
C ASP A 94 13.54 8.59 -7.21
N ALA A 95 13.22 9.86 -6.99
CA ALA A 95 11.86 10.32 -6.73
C ALA A 95 11.58 11.67 -7.40
N ILE A 96 10.30 12.00 -7.55
CA ILE A 96 9.88 13.36 -7.91
C ILE A 96 10.03 14.22 -6.65
N SER A 97 11.22 14.78 -6.48
CA SER A 97 11.72 15.34 -5.21
C SER A 97 10.79 16.38 -4.58
N GLU A 98 10.14 17.21 -5.39
CA GLU A 98 9.22 18.26 -4.95
C GLU A 98 7.93 17.70 -4.30
N ASN A 99 7.60 16.44 -4.58
CA ASN A 99 6.39 15.76 -4.09
C ASN A 99 6.67 14.83 -2.90
N ILE A 100 7.93 14.72 -2.48
CA ILE A 100 8.35 13.90 -1.35
C ILE A 100 8.86 14.79 -0.22
N LYS A 101 8.50 14.43 1.02
CA LYS A 101 9.10 15.00 2.22
C LYS A 101 9.72 13.89 3.05
N LEU A 102 10.94 14.12 3.52
CA LEU A 102 11.64 13.23 4.45
C LEU A 102 11.42 13.69 5.89
N VAL A 103 11.06 12.76 6.76
CA VAL A 103 10.82 13.00 8.19
C VAL A 103 11.73 12.08 9.00
N PRO A 104 12.45 12.56 10.03
CA PRO A 104 13.25 11.70 10.89
C PRO A 104 12.40 10.61 11.57
N ASP A 105 12.85 9.36 11.52
CA ASP A 105 12.24 8.20 12.18
C ASP A 105 13.32 7.28 12.77
N GLY A 106 13.77 7.62 13.99
CA GLY A 106 14.92 7.00 14.63
C GLY A 106 16.19 7.21 13.81
N ASP A 107 16.87 6.12 13.46
CA ASP A 107 18.07 6.13 12.60
C ASP A 107 17.75 6.09 11.10
N ARG A 108 16.45 6.15 10.73
CA ARG A 108 15.97 6.13 9.35
C ARG A 108 15.30 7.45 8.99
N MET A 109 15.04 7.64 7.71
CA MET A 109 14.23 8.74 7.19
C MET A 109 12.94 8.17 6.61
N GLU A 110 11.82 8.52 7.22
CA GLU A 110 10.48 8.25 6.70
C GLU A 110 10.25 9.08 5.43
N VAL A 111 9.63 8.44 4.44
CA VAL A 111 9.17 9.07 3.20
C VAL A 111 7.67 9.31 3.33
N VAL A 112 7.25 10.57 3.25
CA VAL A 112 5.83 10.95 3.20
C VAL A 112 5.52 11.75 1.93
N CYS A 113 4.27 11.69 1.46
CA CYS A 113 3.81 12.57 0.39
C CYS A 113 3.84 14.03 0.87
N ALA A 114 4.51 14.92 0.14
CA ALA A 114 4.63 16.33 0.55
C ALA A 114 3.29 17.08 0.51
N LYS A 115 2.35 16.66 -0.36
CA LYS A 115 1.04 17.31 -0.53
C LYS A 115 0.07 16.95 0.60
N CYS A 116 -0.13 15.67 0.86
CA CYS A 116 -1.13 15.21 1.83
C CYS A 116 -0.53 14.70 3.14
N GLY A 117 0.77 14.38 3.21
CA GLY A 117 1.40 13.86 4.42
C GLY A 117 1.23 12.36 4.67
N GLY A 118 0.58 11.62 3.76
CA GLY A 118 0.43 10.16 3.89
C GLY A 118 1.78 9.43 3.93
N HIS A 119 1.86 8.37 4.73
CA HIS A 119 3.06 7.53 4.88
C HIS A 119 3.31 6.66 3.64
N MET A 120 4.52 6.71 3.09
CA MET A 120 4.91 5.94 1.91
C MET A 120 5.85 4.78 2.28
N GLY A 121 6.85 5.04 3.12
CA GLY A 121 7.85 4.06 3.52
C GLY A 121 9.12 4.73 4.07
N HIS A 122 10.29 4.25 3.68
CA HIS A 122 11.59 4.78 4.12
C HIS A 122 12.58 4.92 2.97
N VAL A 123 13.57 5.79 3.14
CA VAL A 123 14.71 5.91 2.23
C VAL A 123 15.99 5.46 2.92
N PHE A 124 16.83 4.76 2.16
CA PHE A 124 18.13 4.24 2.58
C PHE A 124 19.21 4.71 1.60
N TYR A 125 20.44 4.83 2.08
CA TYR A 125 21.57 5.33 1.31
C TYR A 125 22.81 4.44 1.47
N GLY A 126 23.67 4.36 0.45
CA GLY A 126 24.99 3.72 0.53
C GLY A 126 24.96 2.18 0.54
N GLU A 127 23.90 1.57 0.00
CA GLU A 127 23.72 0.11 0.00
C GLU A 127 24.28 -0.60 -1.23
N GLY A 128 24.76 0.14 -2.25
CA GLY A 128 25.37 -0.44 -3.45
C GLY A 128 24.40 -1.06 -4.45
N PHE A 129 23.09 -0.78 -4.36
CA PHE A 129 22.10 -1.33 -5.29
C PHE A 129 22.13 -0.68 -6.68
N THR A 130 22.37 0.64 -6.74
CA THR A 130 22.41 1.43 -7.98
C THR A 130 23.51 2.48 -7.88
N GLU A 131 23.90 3.07 -9.02
CA GLU A 131 24.90 4.16 -9.04
C GLU A 131 24.50 5.39 -8.22
N LYS A 132 23.20 5.57 -7.97
CA LYS A 132 22.66 6.68 -7.16
C LYS A 132 22.76 6.43 -5.66
N GLU A 133 23.14 5.22 -5.24
CA GLU A 133 23.32 4.85 -3.83
C GLU A 133 22.12 5.22 -2.95
N THR A 134 20.91 5.21 -3.54
CA THR A 134 19.67 5.62 -2.88
C THR A 134 18.61 4.56 -3.14
N ARG A 135 17.84 4.22 -2.10
CA ARG A 135 16.71 3.29 -2.21
C ARG A 135 15.52 3.80 -1.42
N TYR A 136 14.53 4.32 -2.14
CA TYR A 136 13.18 4.53 -1.63
C TYR A 136 12.46 3.18 -1.57
N CYS A 137 12.23 2.68 -0.36
CA CYS A 137 11.54 1.42 -0.08
C CYS A 137 10.11 1.71 0.35
N ILE A 138 9.16 1.49 -0.56
CA ILE A 138 7.82 2.07 -0.47
C ILE A 138 6.77 0.97 -0.39
N ASN A 139 5.80 1.12 0.50
CA ASN A 139 4.64 0.24 0.56
C ASN A 139 3.85 0.33 -0.75
N SER A 140 3.53 -0.83 -1.34
CA SER A 140 2.62 -0.90 -2.49
C SER A 140 1.25 -0.33 -2.17
N VAL A 141 0.71 -0.62 -0.98
CA VAL A 141 -0.61 -0.10 -0.57
C VAL A 141 -0.66 1.43 -0.51
N SER A 142 0.48 2.11 -0.36
CA SER A 142 0.56 3.57 -0.37
C SER A 142 0.56 4.20 -1.76
N LEU A 143 0.57 3.38 -2.81
CA LEU A 143 0.70 3.82 -4.19
C LEU A 143 -0.50 3.40 -5.05
N ASN A 144 -0.80 4.23 -6.05
CA ASN A 144 -1.50 3.85 -7.26
C ASN A 144 -0.48 3.77 -8.41
N PHE A 145 -0.83 3.09 -9.50
CA PHE A 145 -0.02 3.04 -10.72
C PHE A 145 -0.82 3.51 -11.93
N VAL A 146 -0.28 4.47 -12.67
CA VAL A 146 -0.84 4.98 -13.92
C VAL A 146 0.05 4.51 -15.08
N ASN A 147 -0.45 3.55 -15.86
CA ASN A 147 0.24 3.05 -17.04
C ASN A 147 0.26 4.12 -18.13
N LYS A 148 1.40 4.29 -18.80
CA LYS A 148 1.58 5.30 -19.85
C LYS A 148 0.68 5.08 -21.07
N PHE A 149 0.31 3.83 -21.37
CA PHE A 149 -0.38 3.45 -22.62
C PHE A 149 -1.89 3.27 -22.47
N THR A 150 -2.46 3.37 -21.26
CA THR A 150 -3.91 3.19 -21.06
C THR A 150 -4.75 4.40 -21.46
N ASN A 151 -4.15 5.57 -21.73
CA ASN A 151 -4.85 6.82 -22.04
C ASN A 151 -4.91 7.19 -23.54
N GLU A 152 -4.23 6.46 -24.42
CA GLU A 152 -4.22 6.81 -25.87
C GLU A 152 -5.44 6.23 -26.64
N ASN A 153 -6.23 5.35 -26.01
CA ASN A 153 -7.37 4.69 -26.67
C ASN A 153 -8.75 5.27 -26.31
N SER A 154 -8.83 6.28 -25.45
CA SER A 154 -10.10 6.90 -25.00
C SER A 154 -10.48 8.21 -25.70
N GLU A 155 -9.65 8.74 -26.60
CA GLU A 155 -9.93 10.00 -27.34
C GLU A 155 -10.35 9.79 -28.81
N ASN A 156 -10.51 8.54 -29.27
CA ASN A 156 -10.96 8.23 -30.64
C ASN A 156 -12.28 7.42 -30.67
N LYS A 157 -13.33 7.90 -29.99
CA LYS A 157 -14.69 7.40 -30.20
C LYS A 157 -15.75 8.49 -30.13
#